data_AF-A0A923AVW6-F1
#
_entry.id   AF-A0A923AVW6-F1
#
_cell.length_a   1.000
_cell.length_b   1.000
_cell.length_c   1.000
_cell.angle_alpha   90.00
_cell.angle_beta   90.00
_cell.angle_gamma   90.00
#
_symmetry.space_group_name_H-M   'P 1'
#
loop_
_entity.id
_entity.type
_entity.pdbx_description
1 polymer ?
#
loop_
_entity_poly.entity_id
_entity_poly.type
_entity_poly.pdbx_seq_one_letter_code
_entity_poly.pdbx_strand_id
1 'polypeptide(L)'
;MLTRTLLAATAVAALAGVAHAQPAAAPQVVQEAPAQLDEAAFEARADRFEVQVDQMSRELDAAVQANAGDRAATLAAVDEILARYRPEIDGFADDFDAFIAGQAAQAADDPEALAQLNAARDSAIPVIRAIPDQIRAGLEQRLNAEAGDETPTP
;
A
#
# COMPACT_ATOMS: atom_id res chain seq x y z
N MET A 1 -5.72 -12.26 -55.00
CA MET A 1 -6.31 -11.17 -55.82
C MET A 1 -6.73 -10.07 -54.86
N LEU A 2 -5.95 -9.00 -54.67
CA LEU A 2 -5.96 -7.76 -55.47
C LEU A 2 -7.35 -7.12 -55.57
N THR A 3 -7.63 -6.16 -54.70
CA THR A 3 -8.30 -4.91 -55.09
C THR A 3 -7.73 -3.76 -54.25
N ARG A 4 -6.68 -3.15 -54.82
CA ARG A 4 -6.26 -1.78 -54.55
C ARG A 4 -7.30 -0.86 -55.21
N THR A 5 -7.91 0.05 -54.47
CA THR A 5 -8.63 1.18 -55.07
C THR A 5 -7.92 2.47 -54.65
N LEU A 6 -7.21 3.06 -55.60
CA LEU A 6 -6.71 4.43 -55.57
C LEU A 6 -7.86 5.43 -55.79
N LEU A 7 -7.81 6.57 -55.11
CA LEU A 7 -8.16 7.90 -55.67
C LEU A 7 -7.67 8.98 -54.69
N ALA A 8 -6.50 9.58 -54.90
CA ALA A 8 -6.19 10.75 -55.74
C ALA A 8 -6.68 12.10 -55.14
N ALA A 9 -5.73 12.75 -54.46
CA ALA A 9 -5.37 14.17 -54.47
C ALA A 9 -6.44 15.23 -54.76
N THR A 10 -6.53 16.22 -53.87
CA THR A 10 -6.49 17.64 -54.26
C THR A 10 -6.12 18.49 -53.04
N ALA A 11 -4.95 19.11 -53.09
CA ALA A 11 -4.59 20.20 -52.21
C ALA A 11 -5.26 21.47 -52.74
N VAL A 12 -6.03 22.17 -51.90
CA VAL A 12 -6.41 23.56 -52.13
C VAL A 12 -5.92 24.36 -50.93
N ALA A 13 -4.85 25.11 -51.14
CA ALA A 13 -4.50 26.21 -50.26
C ALA A 13 -5.37 27.42 -50.65
N ALA A 14 -6.17 27.92 -49.71
CA ALA A 14 -6.80 29.23 -49.82
C ALA A 14 -6.70 29.95 -48.47
N LEU A 15 -6.09 31.13 -48.51
CA LEU A 15 -5.95 32.06 -47.40
C LEU A 15 -7.29 32.76 -47.08
N ALA A 16 -7.40 33.16 -45.80
CA ALA A 16 -8.19 34.24 -45.23
C ALA A 16 -9.69 33.98 -44.90
N GLY A 17 -9.98 34.05 -43.59
CA GLY A 17 -11.12 34.84 -43.11
C GLY A 17 -12.22 34.08 -42.37
N VAL A 18 -12.37 34.45 -41.09
CA VAL A 18 -13.56 34.31 -40.22
C VAL A 18 -13.75 32.95 -39.53
N ALA A 19 -13.29 32.95 -38.28
CA ALA A 19 -13.72 32.16 -37.14
C ALA A 19 -15.03 31.36 -37.36
N HIS A 20 -14.89 30.05 -37.54
CA HIS A 20 -15.88 29.09 -37.08
C HIS A 20 -15.19 28.23 -36.02
N ALA A 21 -15.67 28.37 -34.79
CA ALA A 21 -15.24 27.56 -33.66
C ALA A 21 -15.44 26.08 -34.01
N GLN A 22 -14.33 25.40 -34.30
CA GLN A 22 -14.28 23.95 -34.24
C GLN A 22 -14.51 23.59 -32.78
N PRO A 23 -15.54 22.79 -32.43
CA PRO A 23 -15.48 22.10 -31.16
C PRO A 23 -14.25 21.20 -31.28
N ALA A 24 -13.13 21.65 -30.73
CA ALA A 24 -12.04 20.76 -30.42
C ALA A 24 -12.68 19.64 -29.62
N ALA A 25 -12.70 18.43 -30.18
CA ALA A 25 -12.95 17.26 -29.37
C ALA A 25 -11.92 17.37 -28.24
N ALA A 26 -12.40 17.72 -27.04
CA ALA A 26 -11.59 17.68 -25.85
C ALA A 26 -10.93 16.30 -25.85
N PRO A 27 -9.63 16.19 -25.52
CA PRO A 27 -9.02 14.89 -25.32
C PRO A 27 -9.97 14.13 -24.39
N GLN A 28 -10.54 13.04 -24.89
CA GLN A 28 -11.27 12.14 -24.02
C GLN A 28 -10.21 11.67 -23.05
N VAL A 29 -10.29 12.19 -21.83
CA VAL A 29 -9.63 11.60 -20.69
C VAL A 29 -10.21 10.21 -20.68
N VAL A 30 -9.46 9.26 -21.24
CA VAL A 30 -9.70 7.85 -20.97
C VAL A 30 -9.60 7.82 -19.45
N GLN A 31 -10.74 7.69 -18.80
CA GLN A 31 -10.77 7.43 -17.38
C GLN A 31 -10.12 6.07 -17.29
N GLU A 32 -8.79 6.05 -17.11
CA GLU A 32 -8.06 4.87 -16.71
C GLU A 32 -8.81 4.39 -15.47
N ALA A 33 -9.54 3.29 -15.64
CA ALA A 33 -10.02 2.54 -14.49
C ALA A 33 -8.80 2.40 -13.56
N PRO A 34 -8.95 2.67 -12.25
CA PRO A 34 -7.83 2.54 -11.32
C PRO A 34 -7.19 1.19 -11.62
N ALA A 35 -5.88 1.20 -11.93
CA ALA A 35 -5.16 -0.01 -12.28
C ALA A 35 -5.47 -1.04 -11.20
N GLN A 36 -6.29 -2.04 -11.54
CA GLN A 36 -6.60 -3.12 -10.63
C GLN A 36 -5.27 -3.78 -10.34
N LEU A 37 -4.87 -3.78 -9.07
CA LEU A 37 -3.64 -4.44 -8.66
C LEU A 37 -3.82 -5.92 -8.99
N ASP A 38 -3.12 -6.40 -10.02
CA ASP A 38 -3.16 -7.80 -10.40
C ASP A 38 -2.37 -8.66 -9.40
N GLU A 39 -2.65 -9.96 -9.40
CA GLU A 39 -2.04 -10.93 -8.48
C GLU A 39 -0.50 -10.82 -8.46
N ALA A 40 0.15 -10.72 -9.62
CA ALA A 40 1.60 -10.67 -9.71
C ALA A 40 2.16 -9.35 -9.16
N ALA A 41 1.47 -8.23 -9.39
CA ALA A 41 1.84 -6.95 -8.80
C ALA A 41 1.67 -6.95 -7.27
N PHE A 42 0.61 -7.57 -6.75
CA PHE A 42 0.39 -7.72 -5.32
C PHE A 42 1.41 -8.65 -4.67
N GLU A 43 1.73 -9.80 -5.27
CA GLU A 43 2.78 -10.71 -4.81
C GLU A 43 4.14 -10.00 -4.73
N ALA A 44 4.54 -9.29 -5.79
CA ALA A 44 5.78 -8.53 -5.79
C ALA A 44 5.81 -7.41 -4.72
N ARG A 45 4.64 -6.87 -4.35
CA ARG A 45 4.50 -5.90 -3.26
C ARG A 45 4.62 -6.58 -1.90
N ALA A 46 4.02 -7.76 -1.73
CA ALA A 46 4.11 -8.57 -0.51
C ALA A 46 5.56 -9.00 -0.22
N ASP A 47 6.30 -9.48 -1.22
CA ASP A 47 7.71 -9.84 -1.09
C ASP A 47 8.57 -8.67 -0.60
N ARG A 48 8.31 -7.47 -1.14
CA ARG A 48 9.02 -6.25 -0.70
C ARG A 48 8.64 -5.86 0.71
N PHE A 49 7.36 -6.01 1.07
CA PHE A 49 6.89 -5.72 2.42
C PHE A 49 7.53 -6.67 3.44
N GLU A 50 7.68 -7.96 3.13
CA GLU A 50 8.38 -8.93 3.98
C GLU A 50 9.83 -8.49 4.25
N VAL A 51 10.59 -8.13 3.21
CA VAL A 51 11.95 -7.61 3.36
C VAL A 51 12.01 -6.35 4.23
N GLN A 52 11.01 -5.47 4.12
CA GLN A 52 10.94 -4.26 4.94
C GLN A 52 10.65 -4.57 6.41
N VAL A 53 9.74 -5.52 6.69
CA VAL A 53 9.44 -5.97 8.06
C VAL A 53 10.66 -6.62 8.69
N ASP A 54 11.41 -7.44 7.95
CA ASP A 54 12.67 -8.03 8.41
C ASP A 54 13.75 -6.99 8.71
N GLN A 55 13.81 -5.92 7.91
CA GLN A 55 14.70 -4.81 8.18
C GLN A 55 14.26 -4.07 9.45
N MET A 56 12.98 -3.73 9.57
CA MET A 56 12.42 -3.06 10.75
C MET A 56 12.71 -3.87 12.02
N SER A 57 12.49 -5.18 12.00
CA SER A 57 12.76 -6.08 13.12
C SER A 57 14.22 -5.99 13.58
N ARG A 58 15.17 -6.02 12.65
CA ARG A 58 16.60 -5.87 12.95
C ARG A 58 16.96 -4.49 13.52
N GLU A 59 16.35 -3.43 13.00
CA GLU A 59 16.56 -2.07 13.52
C GLU A 59 16.02 -1.93 14.95
N LEU A 60 14.85 -2.51 15.23
CA LEU A 60 14.25 -2.52 16.57
C LEU A 60 15.13 -3.29 17.57
N ASP A 61 15.59 -4.48 17.22
CA ASP A 61 16.50 -5.27 18.07
C ASP A 61 17.81 -4.54 18.35
N ALA A 62 18.36 -3.85 17.34
CA ALA A 62 19.56 -3.05 17.51
C ALA A 62 19.32 -1.85 18.45
N ALA A 63 18.17 -1.17 18.33
CA ALA A 63 17.81 -0.05 19.18
C ALA A 63 17.62 -0.47 20.66
N VAL A 64 16.98 -1.61 20.90
CA VAL A 64 16.81 -2.17 22.25
C VAL A 64 18.17 -2.52 22.87
N GLN A 65 19.07 -3.14 22.12
CA GLN A 65 20.41 -3.48 22.61
C GLN A 65 21.27 -2.24 22.85
N ALA A 66 21.22 -1.25 21.96
CA ALA A 66 22.02 -0.03 22.07
C ALA A 66 21.64 0.84 23.29
N ASN A 67 20.39 0.75 23.75
CA ASN A 67 19.84 1.53 24.86
C ASN A 67 19.49 0.66 26.08
N ALA A 68 20.07 -0.54 26.17
CA ALA A 68 19.79 -1.48 27.25
C ALA A 68 19.99 -0.83 28.64
N GLY A 69 18.99 -0.98 29.51
CA GLY A 69 18.97 -0.36 30.84
C GLY A 69 18.47 1.09 30.88
N ASP A 70 18.31 1.76 29.73
CA ASP A 70 17.64 3.06 29.63
C ASP A 70 16.28 2.90 28.92
N ARG A 71 15.23 2.79 29.74
CA ARG A 71 13.84 2.65 29.28
C ARG A 71 13.42 3.81 28.38
N ALA A 72 13.77 5.05 28.74
CA ALA A 72 13.31 6.23 28.01
C ALA A 72 14.00 6.32 26.65
N ALA A 73 15.31 6.06 26.60
CA ALA A 73 16.07 6.04 25.36
C ALA A 73 15.64 4.89 24.44
N THR A 74 15.39 3.69 25.00
CA THR A 74 14.89 2.53 24.24
C THR A 74 13.56 2.83 23.56
N LEU A 75 12.58 3.36 24.31
CA LEU A 75 11.26 3.69 23.75
C LEU A 75 11.34 4.79 22.69
N ALA A 76 12.16 5.84 22.92
CA ALA A 76 12.34 6.91 21.94
C ALA A 76 12.93 6.40 20.62
N ALA A 77 13.93 5.51 20.69
CA ALA A 77 14.55 4.93 19.50
C ALA A 77 13.59 4.03 18.71
N VAL A 78 12.82 3.19 19.42
CA VAL A 78 11.78 2.34 18.81
C VAL A 78 10.69 3.17 18.17
N ASP A 79 10.25 4.25 18.82
CA ASP A 79 9.25 5.16 18.27
C ASP A 79 9.70 5.81 16.97
N GLU A 80 10.96 6.21 16.89
CA GLU A 80 11.54 6.77 15.66
C GLU A 80 11.53 5.74 14.51
N ILE A 81 11.95 4.50 14.80
CA ILE A 81 11.96 3.41 13.82
C ILE A 81 10.52 3.13 13.36
N LEU A 82 9.58 2.91 14.27
CA LEU A 82 8.19 2.63 13.95
C LEU A 82 7.55 3.76 13.14
N ALA A 83 7.85 5.02 13.47
CA ALA A 83 7.36 6.17 12.71
C ALA A 83 7.87 6.18 11.27
N ARG A 84 9.09 5.68 11.02
CA ARG A 84 9.67 5.55 9.67
C ARG A 84 8.96 4.48 8.84
N TYR A 85 8.58 3.36 9.46
CA TYR A 85 7.94 2.23 8.76
C TYR A 85 6.41 2.31 8.67
N ARG A 86 5.78 3.20 9.45
CA ARG A 86 4.32 3.35 9.48
C ARG A 86 3.68 3.61 8.11
N PRO A 87 4.18 4.55 7.27
CA PRO A 87 3.56 4.80 5.97
C PRO A 87 3.64 3.58 5.04
N GLU A 88 4.67 2.76 5.21
CA GLU A 88 4.90 1.58 4.37
C GLU A 88 3.93 0.45 4.73
N ILE A 89 3.66 0.29 6.04
CA ILE A 89 2.65 -0.62 6.58
C ILE A 89 1.24 -0.18 6.18
N ASP A 90 0.94 1.12 6.33
CA ASP A 90 -0.35 1.68 5.93
C ASP A 90 -0.57 1.52 4.41
N GLY A 91 0.45 1.80 3.61
CA GLY A 91 0.41 1.60 2.16
C GLY A 91 0.23 0.13 1.75
N PHE A 92 0.86 -0.82 2.46
CA PHE A 92 0.62 -2.24 2.21
C PHE A 92 -0.82 -2.66 2.57
N ALA A 93 -1.38 -2.12 3.65
CA ALA A 93 -2.78 -2.37 4.00
C ALA A 93 -3.74 -1.84 2.93
N ASP A 94 -3.45 -0.68 2.34
CA ASP A 94 -4.21 -0.11 1.23
C ASP A 94 -4.08 -0.95 -0.06
N ASP A 95 -2.89 -1.47 -0.36
CA ASP A 95 -2.68 -2.38 -1.50
C ASP A 95 -3.46 -3.69 -1.31
N PHE A 96 -3.48 -4.25 -0.10
CA PHE A 96 -4.28 -5.44 0.24
C PHE A 96 -5.79 -5.17 0.09
N ASP A 97 -6.24 -4.00 0.55
CA ASP A 97 -7.63 -3.54 0.39
C ASP A 97 -8.05 -3.52 -1.08
N ALA A 98 -7.21 -2.90 -1.93
CA ALA A 98 -7.44 -2.77 -3.36
C ALA A 98 -7.42 -4.14 -4.06
N PHE A 99 -6.50 -5.02 -3.68
CA PHE A 99 -6.42 -6.38 -4.21
C PHE A 99 -7.70 -7.17 -3.91
N ILE A 100 -8.15 -7.19 -2.65
CA ILE A 100 -9.37 -7.91 -2.27
C ILE A 100 -10.61 -7.29 -2.94
N ALA A 101 -10.68 -5.97 -3.08
CA ALA A 101 -11.76 -5.32 -3.84
C ALA A 101 -11.77 -5.75 -5.32
N GLY A 102 -10.58 -5.92 -5.93
CA GLY A 102 -10.43 -6.46 -7.28
C GLY A 102 -10.92 -7.91 -7.39
N GLN A 103 -10.58 -8.76 -6.43
CA GLN A 103 -11.07 -10.14 -6.38
C GLN A 103 -12.58 -10.22 -6.15
N ALA A 104 -13.12 -9.36 -5.29
CA ALA A 104 -14.56 -9.28 -5.04
C ALA A 104 -15.33 -8.91 -6.31
N ALA A 105 -14.82 -7.97 -7.11
CA ALA A 105 -15.42 -7.62 -8.39
C ALA A 105 -15.47 -8.80 -9.38
N GLN A 106 -14.49 -9.71 -9.32
CA GLN A 106 -14.46 -10.93 -10.15
C GLN A 106 -15.41 -12.02 -9.63
N ALA A 107 -15.68 -12.05 -8.33
CA ALA A 107 -16.60 -12.98 -7.67
C ALA A 107 -18.04 -12.43 -7.57
N ALA A 108 -18.42 -11.44 -8.38
CA ALA A 108 -19.70 -10.73 -8.24
C ALA A 108 -20.94 -11.62 -8.29
N ASP A 109 -20.86 -12.75 -9.01
CA ASP A 109 -21.95 -13.72 -9.16
C ASP A 109 -21.98 -14.78 -8.02
N ASP A 110 -21.01 -14.75 -7.10
CA ASP A 110 -20.90 -15.66 -5.96
C ASP A 110 -20.97 -14.90 -4.62
N PRO A 111 -22.15 -14.85 -3.97
CA PRO A 111 -22.33 -14.12 -2.73
C PRO A 111 -21.57 -14.72 -1.54
N GLU A 112 -21.29 -16.02 -1.54
CA GLU A 112 -20.49 -16.66 -0.47
C GLU A 112 -19.02 -16.27 -0.60
N ALA A 113 -18.47 -16.28 -1.82
CA ALA A 113 -17.12 -15.81 -2.08
C ALA A 113 -16.94 -14.32 -1.72
N LEU A 114 -17.90 -13.46 -2.10
CA LEU A 114 -17.90 -12.05 -1.70
C LEU A 114 -17.91 -11.86 -0.18
N ALA A 115 -18.75 -12.62 0.53
CA ALA A 115 -18.82 -12.53 1.98
C ALA A 115 -17.49 -12.94 2.63
N GLN A 116 -16.85 -14.00 2.12
CA GLN A 116 -15.55 -14.45 2.62
C GLN A 116 -14.44 -13.43 2.36
N LEU A 117 -14.38 -12.85 1.15
CA LEU A 117 -13.41 -11.82 0.80
C LEU A 117 -13.56 -10.57 1.68
N ASN A 118 -14.80 -10.11 1.89
CA ASN A 118 -15.05 -8.97 2.78
C ASN A 118 -14.68 -9.28 4.24
N ALA A 119 -14.99 -10.48 4.74
CA ALA A 119 -14.59 -10.88 6.10
C ALA A 119 -13.06 -10.95 6.26
N ALA A 120 -12.33 -11.43 5.24
CA ALA A 120 -10.87 -11.43 5.22
C ALA A 120 -10.32 -10.00 5.24
N ARG A 121 -10.88 -9.10 4.43
CA ARG A 121 -10.54 -7.67 4.38
C ARG A 121 -10.75 -6.99 5.74
N ASP A 122 -11.94 -7.15 6.31
CA ASP A 122 -12.35 -6.52 7.58
C ASP A 122 -11.51 -6.99 8.76
N SER A 123 -10.98 -8.22 8.70
CA SER A 123 -10.11 -8.76 9.75
C SER A 123 -8.64 -8.42 9.55
N ALA A 124 -8.12 -8.45 8.32
CA ALA A 124 -6.69 -8.29 8.06
C ALA A 124 -6.22 -6.83 8.12
N ILE A 125 -6.96 -5.89 7.53
CA ILE A 125 -6.51 -4.49 7.43
C ILE A 125 -6.28 -3.84 8.80
N PRO A 126 -7.19 -3.95 9.78
CA PRO A 126 -6.94 -3.41 11.11
C PRO A 126 -5.75 -4.06 11.79
N VAL A 127 -5.54 -5.36 11.58
CA VAL A 127 -4.40 -6.10 12.14
C VAL A 127 -3.08 -5.59 11.56
N ILE A 128 -3.00 -5.43 10.23
CA ILE A 128 -1.79 -4.90 9.57
C ILE A 128 -1.47 -3.50 10.09
N ARG A 129 -2.46 -2.61 10.15
CA ARG A 129 -2.28 -1.23 10.63
C ARG A 129 -1.95 -1.15 12.12
N ALA A 130 -2.33 -2.15 12.91
CA ALA A 130 -2.04 -2.21 14.35
C ALA A 130 -0.62 -2.69 14.67
N ILE A 131 0.13 -3.23 13.70
CA ILE A 131 1.48 -3.80 13.94
C ILE A 131 2.40 -2.83 14.71
N PRO A 132 2.55 -1.54 14.32
CA PRO A 132 3.44 -0.64 15.04
C PRO A 132 3.05 -0.44 16.51
N ASP A 133 1.76 -0.26 16.77
CA ASP A 133 1.24 -0.05 18.12
C ASP A 133 1.38 -1.32 18.98
N GLN A 134 1.20 -2.50 18.38
CA GLN A 134 1.43 -3.79 19.05
C GLN A 134 2.89 -3.99 19.44
N ILE A 135 3.83 -3.64 18.55
CA ILE A 135 5.27 -3.71 18.83
C ILE A 135 5.62 -2.80 20.00
N ARG A 136 5.16 -1.54 19.95
CA ARG A 136 5.39 -0.57 21.02
C ARG A 136 4.86 -1.08 22.36
N ALA A 137 3.60 -1.50 22.40
CA ALA A 137 2.95 -1.98 23.61
C ALA A 137 3.66 -3.22 24.19
N GLY A 138 4.07 -4.16 23.33
CA GLY A 138 4.82 -5.36 23.73
C GLY A 138 6.19 -5.01 24.33
N LEU A 139 6.89 -4.03 23.77
CA LEU A 139 8.15 -3.55 24.32
C LEU A 139 7.96 -2.84 25.68
N GLU A 140 6.95 -1.99 25.80
CA GLU A 140 6.63 -1.33 27.07
C GLU A 140 6.32 -2.33 28.19
N GLN A 141 5.57 -3.39 27.87
CA GLN A 141 5.29 -4.47 28.82
C GLN A 141 6.56 -5.19 29.29
N ARG A 142 7.47 -5.50 28.37
CA ARG A 142 8.76 -6.13 28.69
C ARG A 142 9.62 -5.24 29.59
N LEU A 143 9.81 -3.98 29.21
CA LEU A 143 10.62 -3.03 29.98
C LEU A 143 10.04 -2.79 31.38
N ASN A 144 8.71 -2.81 31.53
CA ASN A 144 8.06 -2.71 32.83
C ASN A 144 8.25 -3.97 33.69
N ALA A 145 8.29 -5.16 33.09
CA ALA A 145 8.57 -6.41 33.80
C ALA A 145 10.03 -6.46 34.30
N GLU A 146 10.98 -5.98 33.50
CA GLU A 146 12.41 -5.91 33.85
C GLU A 146 12.66 -4.98 35.05
N ALA A 147 11.91 -3.88 35.17
CA ALA A 147 12.00 -2.97 36.32
C ALA A 147 11.34 -3.52 37.62
N GLY A 148 10.46 -4.51 37.51
CA GLY A 148 9.73 -5.10 38.64
C GLY A 148 10.49 -6.20 39.37
N ASP A 149 11.49 -6.81 38.74
CA ASP A 149 12.31 -7.90 39.31
C ASP A 149 13.45 -7.38 40.21
N GLU A 150 13.76 -6.08 40.16
CA GLU A 150 14.80 -5.44 41.00
C GLU A 150 14.36 -5.13 42.45
N THR A 151 13.34 -5.80 42.99
CA THR A 151 13.02 -5.66 44.42
C THR A 151 14.14 -6.25 45.30
N PRO A 152 14.77 -5.46 46.19
CA PRO A 152 15.88 -5.91 47.02
C PRO A 152 15.40 -6.93 48.05
N THR A 153 16.02 -8.10 48.07
CA THR A 153 15.95 -9.04 49.18
C THR A 153 16.45 -8.34 50.46
N PRO A 154 15.69 -8.37 51.58
CA PRO A 154 16.09 -7.77 52.85
C PRO A 154 17.29 -8.47 53.49
#